data_AF-A0A2V9TFE9-F1
#
_entry.id   AF-A0A2V9TFE9-F1
#
_cell.length_a   1.000
_cell.length_b   1.000
_cell.length_c   1.000
_cell.angle_alpha   90.00
_cell.angle_beta   90.00
_cell.angle_gamma   90.00
#
_symmetry.space_group_name_H-M   'P 1'
#
loop_
_entity.id
_entity.type
_entity.pdbx_description
1 polymer ?
#
loop_
_entity_poly.entity_id
_entity_poly.type
_entity_poly.pdbx_seq_one_letter_code
_entity_poly.pdbx_strand_id
1 'polypeptide(L)'
;PPRFAQYLEAVQQLDDLARKRYGKRVMDLAVRWVLDRPGITSALWGARYPAELEAVAGVLGWNLDADTRSVIDRILRQTIADPIGPE
;
A
#
# COMPACT_ATOMS: atom_id res chain seq x y z
N PRO A 1 -8.75 -12.66 16.67
CA PRO A 1 -7.45 -13.02 16.04
C PRO A 1 -6.31 -12.13 16.57
N PRO A 2 -5.08 -12.65 16.75
CA PRO A 2 -3.92 -11.82 17.08
C PRO A 2 -3.72 -10.75 15.99
N ARG A 3 -3.33 -9.53 16.39
CA ARG A 3 -3.20 -8.37 15.49
C ARG A 3 -2.35 -8.65 14.23
N PHE A 4 -1.31 -9.47 14.37
CA PHE A 4 -0.46 -9.89 13.24
C PHE A 4 -1.24 -10.56 12.09
N ALA A 5 -2.19 -11.45 12.43
CA ALA A 5 -3.00 -12.14 11.42
C ALA A 5 -3.93 -11.16 10.67
N GLN A 6 -4.44 -10.13 11.36
CA GLN A 6 -5.27 -9.09 10.76
C GLN A 6 -4.48 -8.26 9.74
N TYR A 7 -3.25 -7.88 10.06
CA TYR A 7 -2.39 -7.16 9.12
C TYR A 7 -2.01 -8.01 7.91
N LEU A 8 -1.74 -9.30 8.11
CA LEU A 8 -1.42 -10.20 6.99
C LEU A 8 -2.62 -10.36 6.05
N GLU A 9 -3.83 -10.49 6.61
CA GLU A 9 -5.06 -10.53 5.83
C GLU A 9 -5.31 -9.23 5.07
N ALA A 10 -5.06 -8.07 5.69
CA ALA A 10 -5.19 -6.78 5.02
C ALA A 10 -4.19 -6.64 3.87
N VAL A 11 -2.93 -7.05 4.07
CA VAL A 11 -1.89 -7.05 3.03
C VAL A 11 -2.28 -7.97 1.87
N GLN A 12 -2.86 -9.14 2.14
CA GLN A 12 -3.32 -10.05 1.09
C GLN A 12 -4.42 -9.42 0.24
N GLN A 13 -5.42 -8.79 0.88
CA GLN A 13 -6.50 -8.09 0.17
C GLN A 13 -5.99 -6.90 -0.65
N LEU A 14 -4.99 -6.18 -0.15
CA LEU A 14 -4.35 -5.07 -0.86
C LEU A 14 -3.51 -5.55 -2.05
N ASP A 15 -2.79 -6.67 -1.95
CA ASP A 15 -2.06 -7.26 -3.08
C ASP A 15 -3.03 -7.69 -4.19
N ASP A 16 -4.17 -8.30 -3.82
CA ASP A 16 -5.20 -8.69 -4.78
C ASP A 16 -5.82 -7.47 -5.49
N LEU A 17 -6.07 -6.39 -4.76
CA LEU A 17 -6.55 -5.13 -5.33
C LEU A 17 -5.55 -4.54 -6.33
N ALA A 18 -4.27 -4.47 -5.94
CA ALA A 18 -3.20 -3.94 -6.78
C ALA A 18 -3.05 -4.73 -8.09
N ARG A 19 -3.10 -6.07 -8.00
CA ARG A 19 -3.03 -6.95 -9.16
C ARG A 19 -4.21 -6.78 -10.09
N LYS A 20 -5.43 -6.75 -9.54
CA LYS A 20 -6.67 -6.68 -10.32
C LYS A 20 -6.84 -5.35 -11.04
N ARG A 21 -6.49 -4.23 -10.40
CA ARG A 21 -6.74 -2.89 -10.95
C ARG A 21 -5.58 -2.33 -11.78
N TYR A 22 -4.35 -2.66 -11.40
CA TYR A 22 -3.16 -2.01 -11.98
C TYR A 22 -2.14 -3.00 -12.53
N GLY A 23 -2.33 -4.32 -12.32
CA GLY A 23 -1.32 -5.32 -12.64
C GLY A 23 -0.04 -5.15 -11.80
N LYS A 24 -0.14 -4.49 -10.65
CA LYS A 24 0.98 -4.17 -9.75
C LYS A 24 0.93 -5.01 -8.47
N ARG A 25 2.01 -4.97 -7.68
CA ARG A 25 2.09 -5.65 -6.39
C ARG A 25 1.79 -4.69 -5.24
N VAL A 26 1.52 -5.23 -4.05
CA VAL A 26 1.25 -4.44 -2.85
C VAL A 26 2.36 -3.44 -2.50
N MET A 27 3.62 -3.77 -2.82
CA MET A 27 4.77 -2.86 -2.62
C MET A 27 4.63 -1.59 -3.47
N ASP A 28 4.27 -1.73 -4.74
CA ASP A 28 4.05 -0.59 -5.65
C ASP A 28 2.88 0.25 -5.16
N LEU A 29 1.81 -0.41 -4.71
CA LEU A 29 0.61 0.24 -4.17
C LEU A 29 0.94 1.07 -2.92
N ALA A 30 1.71 0.52 -1.99
CA ALA A 30 2.03 1.19 -0.73
C ALA A 30 2.82 2.48 -0.97
N VAL A 31 3.79 2.45 -1.88
CA VAL A 31 4.62 3.61 -2.19
C VAL A 31 3.83 4.66 -2.97
N ARG A 32 3.02 4.24 -3.93
CA ARG A 32 2.12 5.15 -4.64
C ARG A 32 1.14 5.82 -3.67
N TRP A 33 0.58 5.07 -2.73
CA TRP A 33 -0.34 5.60 -1.73
C TRP A 33 0.29 6.69 -0.85
N VAL A 34 1.57 6.54 -0.47
CA VAL A 34 2.30 7.58 0.27
C VAL A 34 2.54 8.82 -0.59
N LEU A 35 2.96 8.63 -1.84
CA LEU A 35 3.23 9.73 -2.79
C LEU A 35 1.96 10.50 -3.18
N ASP A 36 0.79 9.85 -3.15
CA ASP A 36 -0.50 10.46 -3.49
C ASP A 36 -1.15 11.25 -2.35
N ARG A 37 -0.52 11.28 -1.17
CA ARG A 37 -1.04 12.09 -0.06
C ARG A 37 -0.68 13.57 -0.27
N PRO A 38 -1.66 14.47 -0.13
CA PRO A 38 -1.40 15.90 -0.22
C PRO A 38 -0.39 16.30 0.88
N GLY A 39 0.68 17.00 0.48
CA GLY A 39 1.74 17.47 1.38
C GLY A 39 2.95 16.54 1.53
N ILE A 40 2.99 15.38 0.86
CA ILE A 40 4.17 14.53 0.81
C ILE A 40 5.02 14.90 -0.42
N THR A 41 6.22 15.42 -0.18
CA THR A 41 7.17 15.77 -1.26
C THR A 41 8.09 14.60 -1.60
N SER A 42 8.40 13.75 -0.62
CA SER A 42 9.35 12.65 -0.75
C SER A 42 8.93 11.47 0.14
N ALA A 43 9.07 10.25 -0.39
CA ALA A 43 8.95 9.01 0.39
C ALA A 43 10.36 8.46 0.67
N LEU A 44 10.65 8.11 1.93
CA LEU A 44 11.92 7.46 2.30
C LEU A 44 11.82 5.95 2.05
N TRP A 45 12.71 5.42 1.21
CA TRP A 45 12.79 3.99 0.90
C TRP A 45 14.13 3.42 1.37
N GLY A 46 14.10 2.42 2.26
CA GLY A 46 15.27 1.63 2.61
C GLY A 46 15.37 0.40 1.70
N ALA A 47 16.39 0.35 0.84
CA ALA A 47 16.71 -0.82 0.02
C ALA A 47 18.08 -1.35 0.43
N ARG A 48 18.19 -2.67 0.59
CA ARG A 48 19.46 -3.38 0.86
C ARG A 48 20.06 -3.97 -0.40
N TYR A 49 19.24 -4.29 -1.40
CA TYR A 49 19.69 -4.90 -2.66
C TYR A 49 19.29 -4.06 -3.89
N PRO A 50 20.12 -4.01 -4.94
CA PRO A 50 19.82 -3.23 -6.15
C PRO A 50 18.50 -3.61 -6.84
N ALA A 51 18.14 -4.90 -6.82
CA ALA A 51 16.89 -5.38 -7.40
C ALA A 51 15.63 -4.78 -6.74
N GLU A 52 15.73 -4.33 -5.49
CA GLU A 52 14.62 -3.65 -4.80
C GLU A 52 14.37 -2.25 -5.36
N LEU A 53 15.38 -1.62 -5.96
CA LEU A 53 15.25 -0.32 -6.65
C LEU A 53 14.60 -0.47 -8.04
N GLU A 54 14.75 -1.61 -8.71
CA GLU A 54 14.11 -1.85 -10.01
C GLU A 54 12.58 -1.89 -9.89
N ALA A 55 12.07 -2.42 -8.77
CA ALA A 55 10.64 -2.38 -8.46
C ALA A 55 10.10 -0.94 -8.33
N VAL A 56 10.93 0.01 -7.88
CA VAL A 56 10.56 1.43 -7.71
C VAL A 56 10.27 2.11 -9.05
N ALA A 57 10.95 1.71 -10.14
CA ALA A 57 10.63 2.21 -11.47
C ALA A 57 9.18 1.90 -11.88
N GLY A 58 8.63 0.80 -11.35
CA GLY A 58 7.24 0.38 -11.58
C GLY A 58 6.17 1.25 -10.91
N VAL A 59 6.57 2.17 -10.03
CA VAL A 59 5.67 3.06 -9.25
C VAL A 59 5.42 4.40 -9.97
N LEU A 60 6.22 4.70 -10.99
CA LEU A 60 6.08 5.91 -11.80
C LEU A 60 5.06 5.70 -12.94
N GLY A 61 4.40 6.78 -13.36
CA GLY A 61 3.51 6.77 -14.54
C GLY A 61 2.07 6.32 -14.30
N TRP A 62 1.67 6.05 -13.06
CA TRP A 62 0.28 5.76 -12.69
C TRP A 62 -0.10 6.46 -11.39
N ASN A 63 -1.40 6.55 -11.11
CA ASN A 63 -1.95 7.27 -9.98
C ASN A 63 -3.10 6.50 -9.34
N LEU A 64 -3.30 6.64 -8.03
CA LEU A 64 -4.46 6.07 -7.36
C LEU A 64 -5.68 6.96 -7.57
N ASP A 65 -6.72 6.39 -8.16
CA ASP A 65 -8.01 7.07 -8.28
C ASP A 65 -8.73 7.16 -6.92
N ALA A 66 -9.78 7.98 -6.86
CA ALA A 66 -10.55 8.18 -5.63
C ALA A 66 -11.32 6.90 -5.21
N ASP A 67 -11.74 6.09 -6.19
CA ASP A 67 -12.46 4.84 -5.93
C ASP A 67 -11.56 3.80 -5.27
N THR A 68 -10.35 3.60 -5.78
CA THR A 68 -9.37 2.68 -5.18
C THR A 68 -8.99 3.12 -3.78
N ARG A 69 -8.82 4.41 -3.54
CA ARG A 69 -8.59 4.94 -2.19
C ARG A 69 -9.73 4.58 -1.23
N SER A 70 -10.98 4.73 -1.68
CA SER A 70 -12.15 4.34 -0.90
C SER A 70 -12.21 2.84 -0.62
N VAL A 71 -11.75 2.01 -1.57
CA VAL A 71 -11.64 0.56 -1.38
C VAL A 71 -10.54 0.20 -0.39
N ILE A 72 -9.37 0.84 -0.45
CA ILE A 72 -8.29 0.65 0.52
C ILE A 72 -8.78 0.97 1.94
N ASP A 73 -9.44 2.12 2.12
CA ASP A 73 -9.98 2.52 3.43
C ASP A 73 -11.01 1.51 3.95
N ARG A 74 -11.82 0.93 3.05
CA ARG A 74 -12.79 -0.13 3.41
C ARG A 74 -12.09 -1.41 3.86
N ILE A 75 -11.08 -1.87 3.12
CA ILE A 75 -10.28 -3.07 3.48
C ILE A 75 -9.66 -2.90 4.86
N LEU A 76 -9.04 -1.74 5.12
CA LEU A 76 -8.41 -1.46 6.41
C LEU A 76 -9.43 -1.46 7.56
N ARG A 77 -10.59 -0.82 7.39
CA ARG A 77 -11.66 -0.78 8.41
C ARG A 77 -12.29 -2.15 8.68
N GLN A 78 -12.38 -3.01 7.67
CA GLN A 78 -12.97 -4.33 7.81
C GLN A 78 -12.02 -5.33 8.47
N THR A 79 -10.71 -5.16 8.25
CA THR A 79 -9.72 -6.15 8.66
C THR A 79 -9.07 -5.79 10.00
N ILE A 80 -8.94 -4.50 10.33
CA ILE A 80 -8.25 -4.02 11.53
C ILE A 80 -9.30 -3.57 12.56
N ALA A 81 -9.46 -4.35 13.62
CA ALA A 81 -10.49 -4.10 14.64
C ALA A 81 -10.13 -2.96 15.62
N ASP A 82 -8.84 -2.75 15.89
CA ASP A 82 -8.33 -1.76 16.83
C ASP A 82 -7.01 -1.18 16.32
N PRO A 83 -7.03 -0.01 15.63
CA PRO A 83 -5.84 0.60 15.08
C PRO A 83 -4.97 1.16 16.21
N ILE A 84 -3.70 0.76 16.24
CA ILE A 84 -2.73 1.30 17.20
C ILE A 84 -2.29 2.69 16.73
N GLY A 85 -2.35 3.69 17.61
CA GLY A 85 -1.76 5.00 17.39
C GLY A 85 -0.23 4.94 17.43
N PRO A 86 0.47 5.90 16.81
CA PRO A 86 1.92 5.99 16.90
C PRO A 86 2.32 6.56 18.27
N GLU A 87 2.23 5.74 19.31
CA GLU A 87 2.83 5.98 20.64
C GLU A 87 4.01 5.05 20.90
#